data_AF-A0A0L9V6U3-F1
#
_entry.id   AF-A0A0L9V6U3-F1
#
_cell.length_a   1.000
_cell.length_b   1.000
_cell.length_c   1.000
_cell.angle_alpha   90.00
_cell.angle_beta   90.00
_cell.angle_gamma   90.00
#
_symmetry.space_group_name_H-M   'P 1'
#
loop_
_entity.id
_entity.type
_entity.pdbx_description
1 polymer ?
#
loop_
_entity_poly.entity_id
_entity_poly.type
_entity_poly.pdbx_seq_one_letter_code
_entity_poly.pdbx_strand_id
1 'polypeptide(L)'
;MNKDMVFSGYQFLLHVGLFTLLVNFSITITQAVPPILDVSSLNRTSFPPAFIFGTASSAYQYEGAANEGGRGPSIWDTFSHQHPDIQPFVTLFHWDLPQALEDEYGGFLSPRIINDFKDYAELCFKEFGDRVKHWITFNEPWSYSMGSEPYMSSHYQLLAHAAAVKVYKTNYQAFQKGLIGISLNCHWFIPFSNDTLDDRAAKRALDFMFGWYMQPLTRGKYPKTMHSLLGSRLPNFTEEQSRLLIGSFDFIGLNYYTTNYAAHIPHPVNSSGNTSYFQDTRVNFTRMDESNDPTLSLEEALMDTYRIDYFYRHLYYILSALKDGVKVHGYFAWSLLDNFEWSAGYTLRFGINFIDYKDNLKRHQKLSAHWFRNFLRKQ
;
A
#
# COMPACT_ATOMS: atom_id res chain seq x y z
N MET A 1 -45.91 17.32 56.19
CA MET A 1 -47.33 17.74 56.17
C MET A 1 -47.35 19.19 55.70
N ASN A 2 -48.08 19.44 54.61
CA ASN A 2 -48.19 20.66 53.79
C ASN A 2 -46.94 21.09 52.99
N LYS A 3 -46.92 21.12 51.66
CA LYS A 3 -47.85 21.51 50.56
C LYS A 3 -47.65 22.95 50.07
N ASP A 4 -47.35 23.01 48.77
CA ASP A 4 -47.80 23.96 47.75
C ASP A 4 -47.24 25.40 47.72
N MET A 5 -46.54 25.73 46.63
CA MET A 5 -46.84 26.92 45.81
C MET A 5 -46.16 26.79 44.42
N VAL A 6 -46.89 26.26 43.43
CA VAL A 6 -47.64 27.00 42.38
C VAL A 6 -46.76 27.42 41.20
N PHE A 7 -46.86 26.62 40.13
CA PHE A 7 -46.59 27.01 38.75
C PHE A 7 -47.84 27.69 38.16
N SER A 8 -47.65 28.88 37.60
CA SER A 8 -48.57 29.62 36.72
C SER A 8 -47.64 30.49 35.87
N GLY A 9 -47.49 30.35 34.56
CA GLY A 9 -48.52 30.17 33.55
C GLY A 9 -48.58 31.44 32.71
N TYR A 10 -47.79 31.53 31.64
CA TYR A 10 -48.08 32.41 30.50
C TYR A 10 -47.62 31.76 29.20
N GLN A 11 -48.58 31.57 28.31
CA GLN A 11 -48.43 31.11 26.94
C GLN A 11 -48.27 32.30 25.99
N PHE A 12 -47.40 32.08 24.99
CA PHE A 12 -47.33 32.64 23.63
C PHE A 12 -47.11 34.14 23.39
N LEU A 13 -45.97 34.45 22.77
CA LEU A 13 -45.97 34.95 21.38
C LEU A 13 -44.59 34.78 20.73
N LEU A 14 -44.56 33.94 19.68
CA LEU A 14 -43.50 33.85 18.67
C LEU A 14 -43.24 35.25 18.08
N HIS A 15 -41.99 35.70 18.04
CA HIS A 15 -41.47 36.51 16.94
C HIS A 15 -40.08 36.01 16.56
N VAL A 16 -39.98 35.64 15.30
CA VAL A 16 -38.85 35.07 14.58
C VAL A 16 -37.69 36.08 14.54
N GLY A 17 -36.52 35.63 15.00
CA GLY A 17 -35.25 36.34 14.86
C GLY A 17 -34.15 35.35 14.52
N LEU A 18 -34.29 34.71 13.36
CA LEU A 18 -33.36 33.74 12.79
C LEU A 18 -32.08 34.47 12.37
N PHE A 19 -31.11 34.64 13.28
CA PHE A 19 -29.73 34.96 12.90
C PHE A 19 -29.02 33.64 12.57
N THR A 20 -29.37 33.08 11.40
CA THR A 20 -28.54 32.09 10.73
C THR A 20 -27.24 32.79 10.31
N LEU A 21 -26.20 32.63 11.11
CA LEU A 21 -24.84 32.78 10.63
C LEU A 21 -24.63 31.66 9.60
N LEU A 22 -24.89 31.97 8.33
CA LEU A 22 -24.49 31.16 7.18
C LEU A 22 -22.96 31.14 7.15
N VAL A 23 -22.37 30.27 7.97
CA VAL A 23 -21.06 29.73 7.65
C VAL A 23 -21.34 28.84 6.45
N ASN A 24 -21.01 29.34 5.26
CA ASN A 24 -20.91 28.54 4.05
C ASN A 24 -19.88 27.44 4.31
N PHE A 25 -20.32 26.32 4.88
CA PHE A 25 -19.73 25.04 4.60
C PHE A 25 -20.04 24.78 3.13
N SER A 26 -19.18 25.28 2.26
CA SER A 26 -18.96 24.63 0.97
C SER A 26 -18.42 23.25 1.32
N ILE A 27 -19.33 22.31 1.56
CA ILE A 27 -19.06 20.91 1.31
C ILE A 27 -18.77 20.90 -0.18
N THR A 28 -17.50 20.95 -0.55
CA THR A 28 -17.08 20.61 -1.90
C THR A 28 -17.44 19.14 -2.03
N ILE A 29 -18.67 18.87 -2.47
CA ILE A 29 -19.05 17.59 -3.02
C ILE A 29 -18.01 17.37 -4.10
N THR A 30 -17.12 16.41 -3.88
CA THR A 30 -16.24 15.90 -4.92
C THR A 30 -17.13 15.64 -6.12
N GLN A 31 -16.94 16.40 -7.19
CA GLN A 31 -17.67 16.14 -8.42
C GLN A 31 -17.38 14.68 -8.78
N ALA A 32 -18.40 13.83 -8.68
CA ALA A 32 -18.30 12.46 -9.15
C ALA A 32 -17.95 12.55 -10.64
N VAL A 33 -16.73 12.15 -10.99
CA VAL A 33 -16.31 12.10 -12.38
C VAL A 33 -17.25 11.11 -13.08
N PRO A 34 -18.01 11.52 -14.11
CA PRO A 34 -18.98 10.65 -14.75
C PRO A 34 -18.30 9.37 -15.26
N PRO A 35 -18.98 8.21 -15.19
CA PRO A 35 -18.40 6.95 -15.64
C PRO A 35 -18.01 7.05 -17.12
N ILE A 36 -16.85 6.47 -17.47
CA ILE A 36 -16.34 6.48 -18.84
C ILE A 36 -17.25 5.59 -19.70
N LEU A 37 -17.84 6.17 -20.75
CA LEU A 37 -18.73 5.47 -21.68
C LEU A 37 -17.97 4.57 -22.69
N ASP A 38 -16.68 4.82 -22.90
CA ASP A 38 -15.82 4.04 -23.80
C ASP A 38 -14.51 3.58 -23.14
N VAL A 39 -14.52 2.36 -22.60
CA VAL A 39 -13.33 1.68 -22.04
C VAL A 39 -12.58 0.83 -23.08
N SER A 40 -12.98 0.89 -24.36
CA SER A 40 -12.39 0.08 -25.44
C SER A 40 -11.22 0.77 -26.16
N SER A 41 -11.10 2.10 -26.01
CA SER A 41 -10.04 2.88 -26.66
C SER A 41 -8.62 2.61 -26.12
N LEU A 42 -8.49 1.96 -24.96
CA LEU A 42 -7.21 1.53 -24.39
C LEU A 42 -7.11 -0.01 -24.40
N ASN A 43 -6.01 -0.54 -24.92
CA ASN A 43 -5.71 -1.97 -24.90
C ASN A 43 -4.21 -2.24 -24.77
N ARG A 44 -3.79 -3.51 -24.75
CA ARG A 44 -2.37 -3.90 -24.60
C ARG A 44 -1.45 -3.22 -25.61
N THR A 45 -1.91 -2.99 -26.84
CA THR A 45 -1.11 -2.37 -27.92
C THR A 45 -0.84 -0.88 -27.70
N SER A 46 -1.59 -0.23 -26.81
CA SER A 46 -1.35 1.15 -26.40
C SER A 46 -0.06 1.31 -25.56
N PHE A 47 0.50 0.20 -25.05
CA PHE A 47 1.70 0.17 -24.22
C PHE A 47 2.88 -0.46 -24.97
N PRO A 48 4.14 -0.14 -24.61
CA PRO A 48 5.31 -0.75 -25.22
C PRO A 48 5.24 -2.29 -25.24
N PRO A 49 5.75 -2.97 -26.27
CA PRO A 49 5.69 -4.43 -26.36
C PRO A 49 6.33 -5.17 -25.17
N ALA A 50 7.32 -4.56 -24.52
CA ALA A 50 7.99 -5.09 -23.33
C ALA A 50 7.32 -4.74 -22.00
N PHE A 51 6.26 -3.92 -22.00
CA PHE A 51 5.53 -3.56 -20.77
C PHE A 51 4.85 -4.78 -20.13
N ILE A 52 5.04 -4.97 -18.83
CA ILE A 52 4.58 -6.16 -18.12
C ILE A 52 3.20 -5.88 -17.51
N PHE A 53 2.25 -6.77 -17.71
CA PHE A 53 0.96 -6.75 -17.01
C PHE A 53 0.85 -8.02 -16.16
N GLY A 54 0.44 -7.86 -14.92
CA GLY A 54 0.26 -8.97 -14.00
C GLY A 54 -0.78 -8.69 -12.93
N THR A 55 -0.85 -9.59 -11.97
CA THR A 55 -1.66 -9.49 -10.76
C THR A 55 -0.78 -9.80 -9.56
N ALA A 56 -1.08 -9.24 -8.39
CA ALA A 56 -0.34 -9.48 -7.16
C ALA A 56 -1.21 -10.19 -6.09
N SER A 57 -0.53 -10.85 -5.16
CA SER A 57 -1.08 -11.54 -3.99
C SER A 57 -0.04 -11.59 -2.86
N SER A 58 -0.40 -12.08 -1.68
CA SER A 58 0.53 -12.36 -0.58
C SER A 58 0.21 -13.69 0.11
N ALA A 59 1.20 -14.27 0.81
CA ALA A 59 1.11 -15.61 1.39
C ALA A 59 -0.04 -15.74 2.39
N TYR A 60 -0.04 -14.91 3.46
CA TYR A 60 -1.05 -14.97 4.52
C TYR A 60 -2.48 -14.72 3.99
N GLN A 61 -2.61 -13.93 2.92
CA GLN A 61 -3.91 -13.60 2.34
C GLN A 61 -4.48 -14.72 1.43
N TYR A 62 -3.63 -15.60 0.87
CA TYR A 62 -4.02 -16.58 -0.16
C TYR A 62 -3.84 -18.05 0.24
N GLU A 63 -2.76 -18.40 0.96
CA GLU A 63 -2.32 -19.79 1.06
C GLU A 63 -3.19 -20.64 2.00
N GLY A 64 -3.55 -20.11 3.17
CA GLY A 64 -4.17 -20.92 4.23
C GLY A 64 -3.17 -21.92 4.81
N ALA A 65 -3.62 -23.16 5.11
CA ALA A 65 -2.77 -24.27 5.55
C ALA A 65 -1.78 -23.93 6.71
N ALA A 66 -2.16 -23.01 7.60
CA ALA A 66 -1.24 -22.36 8.55
C ALA A 66 -0.53 -23.31 9.53
N ASN A 67 -1.06 -24.53 9.74
CA ASN A 67 -0.50 -25.56 10.62
C ASN A 67 -0.19 -26.87 9.88
N GLU A 68 -0.12 -26.85 8.55
CA GLU A 68 0.19 -28.03 7.72
C GLU A 68 1.57 -27.84 7.07
N GLY A 69 2.36 -28.92 6.94
CA GLY A 69 3.56 -28.87 6.09
C GLY A 69 4.78 -29.67 6.57
N GLY A 70 4.96 -30.85 5.99
CA GLY A 70 6.26 -31.23 5.42
C GLY A 70 6.18 -30.91 3.92
N ARG A 71 7.11 -30.12 3.37
CA ARG A 71 6.95 -29.52 2.03
C ARG A 71 6.74 -30.58 0.93
N GLY A 72 5.60 -30.49 0.23
CA GLY A 72 5.34 -31.09 -1.08
C GLY A 72 5.16 -30.01 -2.16
N PRO A 73 5.08 -30.38 -3.45
CA PRO A 73 4.80 -29.43 -4.53
C PRO A 73 3.44 -28.74 -4.37
N SER A 74 3.41 -27.41 -4.46
CA SER A 74 2.19 -26.60 -4.43
C SER A 74 1.58 -26.46 -5.83
N ILE A 75 0.35 -25.93 -5.91
CA ILE A 75 -0.27 -25.56 -7.19
C ILE A 75 0.57 -24.52 -7.95
N TRP A 76 1.29 -23.65 -7.25
CA TRP A 76 2.16 -22.64 -7.85
C TRP A 76 3.44 -23.25 -8.43
N ASP A 77 3.99 -24.30 -7.81
CA ASP A 77 5.10 -25.07 -8.39
C ASP A 77 4.65 -25.71 -9.72
N THR A 78 3.45 -26.27 -9.78
CA THR A 78 2.93 -26.87 -11.01
C THR A 78 2.62 -25.81 -12.07
N PHE A 79 1.94 -24.73 -11.67
CA PHE A 79 1.53 -23.66 -12.57
C PHE A 79 2.73 -22.93 -13.20
N SER A 80 3.75 -22.58 -12.40
CA SER A 80 4.96 -21.92 -12.92
C SER A 80 5.77 -22.80 -13.87
N HIS A 81 5.78 -24.12 -13.69
CA HIS A 81 6.41 -25.05 -14.64
C HIS A 81 5.57 -25.23 -15.92
N GLN A 82 4.25 -25.19 -15.83
CA GLN A 82 3.34 -25.35 -16.98
C GLN A 82 3.16 -24.06 -17.79
N HIS A 83 3.38 -22.91 -17.17
CA HIS A 83 3.22 -21.58 -17.76
C HIS A 83 4.52 -20.77 -17.67
N PRO A 84 5.59 -21.18 -18.38
CA PRO A 84 6.86 -20.44 -18.40
C PRO A 84 6.72 -19.04 -19.03
N ASP A 85 5.60 -18.76 -19.69
CA ASP A 85 5.23 -17.44 -20.20
C ASP A 85 4.83 -16.44 -19.09
N ILE A 86 4.53 -16.93 -17.88
CA ILE A 86 4.24 -16.10 -16.71
C ILE A 86 5.49 -16.01 -15.84
N GLN A 87 6.02 -14.78 -15.71
CA GLN A 87 7.24 -14.54 -14.94
C GLN A 87 6.91 -14.27 -13.47
N PRO A 88 7.55 -14.98 -12.51
CA PRO A 88 7.33 -14.71 -11.09
C PRO A 88 8.07 -13.44 -10.64
N PHE A 89 7.33 -12.56 -9.96
CA PHE A 89 7.84 -11.43 -9.19
C PHE A 89 7.64 -11.77 -7.71
N VAL A 90 8.72 -12.09 -7.01
CA VAL A 90 8.64 -12.68 -5.66
C VAL A 90 8.97 -11.65 -4.60
N THR A 91 8.02 -11.43 -3.70
CA THR A 91 8.20 -10.66 -2.48
C THR A 91 8.69 -11.57 -1.37
N LEU A 92 9.82 -11.23 -0.73
CA LEU A 92 10.42 -12.02 0.35
C LEU A 92 9.69 -11.83 1.68
N PHE A 93 9.35 -10.59 2.02
CA PHE A 93 8.61 -10.25 3.24
C PHE A 93 7.36 -9.44 2.93
N HIS A 94 6.22 -9.96 3.35
CA HIS A 94 4.91 -9.34 3.19
C HIS A 94 4.12 -9.38 4.52
N TRP A 95 4.73 -8.81 5.57
CA TRP A 95 4.17 -8.66 6.91
C TRP A 95 3.98 -10.00 7.66
N ASP A 96 4.74 -11.00 7.26
CA ASP A 96 4.71 -12.39 7.67
C ASP A 96 5.91 -12.74 8.57
N LEU A 97 6.18 -11.87 9.55
CA LEU A 97 7.26 -12.07 10.51
C LEU A 97 7.04 -13.37 11.30
N PRO A 98 8.04 -14.28 11.36
CA PRO A 98 7.92 -15.48 12.19
C PRO A 98 7.75 -15.14 13.67
N GLN A 99 6.71 -15.68 14.31
CA GLN A 99 6.41 -15.42 15.73
C GLN A 99 7.58 -15.73 16.67
N ALA A 100 8.40 -16.74 16.35
CA ALA A 100 9.58 -17.08 17.15
C ALA A 100 10.58 -15.91 17.26
N LEU A 101 10.73 -15.11 16.21
CA LEU A 101 11.63 -13.94 16.21
C LEU A 101 11.02 -12.75 16.97
N GLU A 102 9.70 -12.61 16.91
CA GLU A 102 8.96 -11.65 17.73
C GLU A 102 9.10 -12.00 19.23
N ASP A 103 8.88 -13.25 19.60
CA ASP A 103 8.98 -13.71 20.99
C ASP A 103 10.43 -13.65 21.53
N GLU A 104 11.42 -13.97 20.68
CA GLU A 104 12.81 -14.02 21.11
C GLU A 104 13.43 -12.64 21.31
N TYR A 105 13.13 -11.68 20.42
CA TYR A 105 13.80 -10.39 20.44
C TYR A 105 12.96 -9.20 19.95
N GLY A 106 11.65 -9.36 19.77
CA GLY A 106 10.75 -8.30 19.30
C GLY A 106 10.88 -7.99 17.81
N GLY A 107 11.32 -8.96 17.01
CA GLY A 107 11.29 -8.85 15.55
C GLY A 107 12.03 -7.62 15.02
N PHE A 108 11.31 -6.78 14.28
CA PHE A 108 11.86 -5.54 13.69
C PHE A 108 12.16 -4.43 14.70
N LEU A 109 12.05 -4.68 16.01
CA LEU A 109 12.53 -3.76 17.05
C LEU A 109 13.96 -4.06 17.51
N SER A 110 14.60 -5.08 16.92
CA SER A 110 15.96 -5.51 17.26
C SER A 110 16.87 -5.54 16.03
N PRO A 111 18.15 -5.15 16.16
CA PRO A 111 19.11 -5.24 15.05
C PRO A 111 19.42 -6.69 14.62
N ARG A 112 19.04 -7.69 15.43
CA ARG A 112 19.23 -9.12 15.12
C ARG A 112 18.50 -9.53 13.84
N ILE A 113 17.33 -8.92 13.58
CA ILE A 113 16.49 -9.19 12.40
C ILE A 113 17.24 -8.97 11.08
N ILE A 114 18.26 -8.10 11.07
CA ILE A 114 19.03 -7.79 9.86
C ILE A 114 19.74 -9.05 9.34
N ASN A 115 20.33 -9.84 10.24
CA ASN A 115 21.03 -11.06 9.85
C ASN A 115 20.05 -12.19 9.54
N ASP A 116 19.01 -12.37 10.36
CA ASP A 116 18.03 -13.44 10.15
C ASP A 116 17.27 -13.25 8.82
N PHE A 117 16.88 -12.01 8.48
CA PHE A 117 16.27 -11.71 7.19
C PHE A 117 17.24 -11.91 6.02
N LYS A 118 18.52 -11.52 6.19
CA LYS A 118 19.55 -11.72 5.17
C LYS A 118 19.77 -13.21 4.89
N ASP A 119 19.83 -14.05 5.93
CA ASP A 119 20.02 -15.49 5.80
C ASP A 119 18.79 -16.16 5.15
N TYR A 120 17.57 -15.74 5.51
CA TYR A 120 16.34 -16.14 4.84
C TYR A 120 16.32 -15.75 3.35
N ALA A 121 16.66 -14.50 3.03
CA ALA A 121 16.74 -14.02 1.66
C ALA A 121 17.76 -14.81 0.83
N GLU A 122 18.94 -15.08 1.40
CA GLU A 122 19.98 -15.87 0.75
C GLU A 122 19.53 -17.30 0.44
N LEU A 123 18.82 -17.95 1.36
CA LEU A 123 18.21 -19.26 1.10
C LEU A 123 17.25 -19.18 -0.09
N CYS A 124 16.36 -18.18 -0.15
CA CYS A 124 15.44 -18.00 -1.26
C CYS A 124 16.15 -17.77 -2.60
N PHE A 125 17.22 -16.95 -2.61
CA PHE A 125 18.03 -16.74 -3.81
C PHE A 125 18.69 -18.02 -4.31
N LYS A 126 19.19 -18.84 -3.39
CA LYS A 126 19.84 -20.11 -3.71
C LYS A 126 18.84 -21.13 -4.28
N GLU A 127 17.68 -21.28 -3.65
CA GLU A 127 16.71 -22.33 -3.99
C GLU A 127 15.81 -21.99 -5.18
N PHE A 128 15.54 -20.71 -5.43
CA PHE A 128 14.57 -20.28 -6.45
C PHE A 128 15.14 -19.30 -7.49
N GLY A 129 16.34 -18.76 -7.29
CA GLY A 129 16.92 -17.75 -8.19
C GLY A 129 17.35 -18.28 -9.57
N ASP A 130 17.34 -19.60 -9.77
CA ASP A 130 17.45 -20.22 -11.09
C ASP A 130 16.27 -19.80 -12.00
N ARG A 131 15.06 -19.69 -11.43
CA ARG A 131 13.81 -19.34 -12.13
C ARG A 131 13.34 -17.91 -11.85
N VAL A 132 13.46 -17.43 -10.61
CA VAL A 132 13.00 -16.09 -10.22
C VAL A 132 14.00 -15.02 -10.66
N LYS A 133 13.52 -14.05 -11.45
CA LYS A 133 14.33 -12.95 -11.99
C LYS A 133 13.96 -11.57 -11.47
N HIS A 134 12.90 -11.47 -10.66
CA HIS A 134 12.46 -10.22 -10.07
C HIS A 134 12.16 -10.45 -8.59
N TRP A 135 13.02 -9.89 -7.73
CA TRP A 135 12.94 -10.00 -6.29
C TRP A 135 12.51 -8.68 -5.67
N ILE A 136 11.57 -8.74 -4.74
CA ILE A 136 11.14 -7.61 -3.92
C ILE A 136 11.47 -7.99 -2.48
N THR A 137 12.29 -7.21 -1.79
CA THR A 137 12.66 -7.57 -0.41
C THR A 137 11.50 -7.38 0.56
N PHE A 138 10.89 -6.19 0.53
CA PHE A 138 9.84 -5.78 1.46
C PHE A 138 8.67 -5.22 0.66
N ASN A 139 7.45 -5.60 1.04
CA ASN A 139 6.24 -4.94 0.62
C ASN A 139 5.75 -3.98 1.70
N GLU A 140 5.53 -2.72 1.31
CA GLU A 140 4.88 -1.71 2.14
C GLU A 140 5.45 -1.57 3.56
N PRO A 141 6.75 -1.29 3.70
CA PRO A 141 7.37 -1.19 5.01
C PRO A 141 6.78 -0.05 5.85
N TRP A 142 6.24 1.01 5.20
CA TRP A 142 5.52 2.08 5.87
C TRP A 142 4.31 1.55 6.64
N SER A 143 3.41 0.82 5.97
CA SER A 143 2.20 0.25 6.58
C SER A 143 2.54 -0.71 7.72
N TYR A 144 3.57 -1.55 7.54
CA TYR A 144 4.01 -2.48 8.57
C TYR A 144 4.49 -1.76 9.84
N SER A 145 5.38 -0.77 9.69
CA SER A 145 5.96 -0.02 10.81
C SER A 145 4.90 0.69 11.66
N MET A 146 3.79 1.09 11.06
CA MET A 146 2.69 1.78 11.75
C MET A 146 2.03 0.95 12.85
N GLY A 147 2.17 -0.38 12.83
CA GLY A 147 1.61 -1.27 13.86
C GLY A 147 2.50 -1.47 15.10
N SER A 148 3.67 -0.82 15.18
CA SER A 148 4.69 -1.06 16.22
C SER A 148 5.38 0.25 16.66
N GLU A 149 6.65 0.22 17.06
CA GLU A 149 7.50 1.40 17.23
C GLU A 149 8.05 1.85 15.85
N PRO A 150 7.42 2.83 15.20
CA PRO A 150 7.47 2.97 13.75
C PRO A 150 8.86 3.39 13.25
N TYR A 151 9.60 4.21 14.02
CA TYR A 151 10.92 4.69 13.60
C TYR A 151 12.02 3.64 13.74
N MET A 152 11.94 2.79 14.77
CA MET A 152 12.88 1.69 14.96
C MET A 152 12.60 0.56 13.97
N SER A 153 11.32 0.19 13.80
CA SER A 153 10.90 -0.83 12.84
C SER A 153 11.33 -0.49 11.42
N SER A 154 11.04 0.74 10.95
CA SER A 154 11.48 1.20 9.63
C SER A 154 12.99 1.22 9.46
N HIS A 155 13.73 1.58 10.52
CA HIS A 155 15.20 1.63 10.47
C HIS A 155 15.79 0.25 10.25
N TYR A 156 15.34 -0.77 10.99
CA TYR A 156 15.86 -2.13 10.81
C TYR A 156 15.35 -2.80 9.53
N GLN A 157 14.14 -2.49 9.05
CA GLN A 157 13.69 -2.92 7.71
C GLN A 157 14.59 -2.37 6.59
N LEU A 158 14.98 -1.08 6.64
CA LEU A 158 15.91 -0.49 5.67
C LEU A 158 17.29 -1.17 5.69
N LEU A 159 17.82 -1.46 6.88
CA LEU A 159 19.11 -2.15 7.00
C LEU A 159 19.06 -3.62 6.56
N ALA A 160 17.98 -4.33 6.88
CA ALA A 160 17.73 -5.69 6.41
C ALA A 160 17.60 -5.74 4.88
N HIS A 161 16.89 -4.78 4.28
CA HIS A 161 16.81 -4.60 2.83
C HIS A 161 18.20 -4.45 2.20
N ALA A 162 19.01 -3.51 2.71
CA ALA A 162 20.35 -3.26 2.17
C ALA A 162 21.26 -4.49 2.32
N ALA A 163 21.15 -5.23 3.43
CA ALA A 163 21.90 -6.47 3.65
C ALA A 163 21.55 -7.55 2.63
N ALA A 164 20.25 -7.81 2.41
CA ALA A 164 19.78 -8.79 1.42
C ALA A 164 20.18 -8.39 -0.01
N VAL A 165 20.04 -7.11 -0.38
CA VAL A 165 20.44 -6.61 -1.69
C VAL A 165 21.94 -6.76 -1.92
N LYS A 166 22.76 -6.44 -0.91
CA LYS A 166 24.22 -6.61 -1.00
C LYS A 166 24.59 -8.06 -1.29
N VAL A 167 23.97 -9.01 -0.59
CA VAL A 167 24.17 -10.45 -0.82
C VAL A 167 23.75 -10.83 -2.24
N TYR A 168 22.56 -10.43 -2.69
CA TYR A 168 22.09 -10.73 -4.04
C TYR A 168 23.04 -10.19 -5.12
N LYS A 169 23.39 -8.90 -5.05
CA LYS A 169 24.24 -8.25 -6.06
C LYS A 169 25.66 -8.81 -6.11
N THR A 170 26.20 -9.20 -4.96
CA THR A 170 27.59 -9.69 -4.86
C THR A 170 27.69 -11.16 -5.24
N ASN A 171 26.76 -11.98 -4.76
CA ASN A 171 26.88 -13.43 -4.81
C ASN A 171 26.02 -14.08 -5.90
N TYR A 172 24.94 -13.44 -6.38
CA TYR A 172 23.93 -14.13 -7.22
C TYR A 172 23.66 -13.43 -8.55
N GLN A 173 23.61 -12.09 -8.57
CA GLN A 173 23.12 -11.31 -9.72
C GLN A 173 23.89 -11.60 -11.03
N ALA A 174 25.22 -11.78 -10.95
CA ALA A 174 26.05 -11.99 -12.13
C ALA A 174 25.68 -13.25 -12.94
N PHE A 175 25.29 -14.34 -12.27
CA PHE A 175 24.92 -15.59 -12.95
C PHE A 175 23.40 -15.81 -13.02
N GLN A 176 22.63 -15.33 -12.04
CA GLN A 176 21.16 -15.45 -12.07
C GLN A 176 20.51 -14.45 -13.01
N LYS A 177 21.17 -13.31 -13.26
CA LYS A 177 20.71 -12.22 -14.15
C LYS A 177 19.33 -11.65 -13.77
N GLY A 178 18.99 -11.71 -12.49
CA GLY A 178 17.76 -11.09 -11.98
C GLY A 178 17.99 -9.68 -11.44
N LEU A 179 16.88 -9.03 -11.12
CA LEU A 179 16.80 -7.70 -10.55
C LEU A 179 16.24 -7.79 -9.13
N ILE A 180 16.68 -6.91 -8.25
CA ILE A 180 16.17 -6.82 -6.88
C ILE A 180 15.75 -5.39 -6.53
N GLY A 181 14.61 -5.26 -5.86
CA GLY A 181 14.03 -3.98 -5.49
C GLY A 181 13.23 -4.05 -4.20
N ILE A 182 12.42 -3.01 -3.98
CA ILE A 182 11.53 -2.85 -2.82
C ILE A 182 10.22 -2.21 -3.28
N SER A 183 9.10 -2.61 -2.69
CA SER A 183 7.77 -2.05 -2.98
C SER A 183 7.35 -1.09 -1.89
N LEU A 184 7.14 0.18 -2.24
CA LEU A 184 6.87 1.27 -1.32
C LEU A 184 5.42 1.75 -1.45
N ASN A 185 4.80 2.07 -0.30
CA ASN A 185 3.55 2.83 -0.27
C ASN A 185 3.77 4.19 -0.91
N CYS A 186 2.86 4.57 -1.81
CA CYS A 186 2.89 5.88 -2.43
C CYS A 186 1.46 6.38 -2.63
N HIS A 187 1.00 7.29 -1.77
CA HIS A 187 -0.20 8.07 -2.01
C HIS A 187 0.17 9.39 -2.66
N TRP A 188 -0.78 10.00 -3.37
CA TRP A 188 -0.66 11.40 -3.76
C TRP A 188 -1.34 12.30 -2.73
N PHE A 189 -0.75 13.46 -2.46
CA PHE A 189 -1.27 14.43 -1.49
C PHE A 189 -1.57 15.75 -2.18
N ILE A 190 -2.84 16.15 -2.18
CA ILE A 190 -3.29 17.44 -2.69
C ILE A 190 -3.41 18.40 -1.49
N PRO A 191 -2.88 19.64 -1.56
CA PRO A 191 -3.13 20.63 -0.51
C PRO A 191 -4.63 20.83 -0.27
N PHE A 192 -5.07 20.84 0.98
CA PHE A 192 -6.49 21.01 1.32
C PHE A 192 -7.04 22.37 0.87
N SER A 193 -6.20 23.41 0.90
CA SER A 193 -6.52 24.75 0.43
C SER A 193 -5.34 25.36 -0.34
N ASN A 194 -5.54 26.56 -0.89
CA ASN A 194 -4.48 27.35 -1.51
C ASN A 194 -3.52 27.99 -0.48
N ASP A 195 -3.65 27.71 0.81
CA ASP A 195 -2.72 28.17 1.83
C ASP A 195 -1.35 27.52 1.68
N THR A 196 -0.29 28.32 1.77
CA THR A 196 1.10 27.86 1.80
C THR A 196 1.39 26.83 2.90
N LEU A 197 0.65 26.85 4.01
CA LEU A 197 0.78 25.87 5.09
C LEU A 197 0.29 24.48 4.65
N ASP A 198 -0.81 24.42 3.90
CA ASP A 198 -1.37 23.19 3.34
C ASP A 198 -0.51 22.67 2.18
N ASP A 199 0.08 23.54 1.36
CA ASP A 199 1.09 23.15 0.37
C ASP A 199 2.30 22.48 1.05
N ARG A 200 2.80 23.07 2.14
CA ARG A 200 3.85 22.45 2.95
C ARG A 200 3.36 21.15 3.61
N ALA A 201 2.08 21.03 3.96
CA ALA A 201 1.51 19.83 4.54
C ALA A 201 1.50 18.67 3.55
N ALA A 202 1.09 18.89 2.31
CA ALA A 202 1.16 17.89 1.24
C ALA A 202 2.60 17.38 1.03
N LYS A 203 3.59 18.28 1.00
CA LYS A 203 5.02 17.92 0.90
C LYS A 203 5.51 17.12 2.11
N ARG A 204 5.13 17.52 3.32
CA ARG A 204 5.45 16.76 4.55
C ARG A 204 4.82 15.36 4.53
N ALA A 205 3.57 15.23 4.10
CA ALA A 205 2.91 13.93 4.00
C ALA A 205 3.67 12.98 3.06
N LEU A 206 4.09 13.49 1.90
CA LEU A 206 4.90 12.71 0.95
C LEU A 206 6.26 12.32 1.54
N ASP A 207 6.94 13.23 2.23
CA ASP A 207 8.21 12.94 2.91
C ASP A 207 8.04 11.86 4.00
N PHE A 208 6.96 11.91 4.78
CA PHE A 208 6.70 10.96 5.86
C PHE A 208 6.18 9.60 5.39
N MET A 209 5.76 9.46 4.14
CA MET A 209 5.31 8.19 3.56
C MET A 209 6.36 7.63 2.57
N PHE A 210 6.47 8.23 1.39
CA PHE A 210 7.35 7.77 0.33
C PHE A 210 8.81 8.17 0.57
N GLY A 211 9.03 9.44 0.95
CA GLY A 211 10.37 9.99 1.19
C GLY A 211 11.12 9.29 2.33
N TRP A 212 10.40 8.79 3.33
CA TRP A 212 10.95 8.12 4.49
C TRP A 212 11.81 6.91 4.12
N TYR A 213 11.42 6.18 3.07
CA TYR A 213 12.19 5.05 2.52
C TYR A 213 13.03 5.47 1.32
N MET A 214 12.48 6.28 0.40
CA MET A 214 13.15 6.59 -0.85
C MET A 214 14.39 7.49 -0.67
N GLN A 215 14.40 8.40 0.31
CA GLN A 215 15.58 9.24 0.56
C GLN A 215 16.76 8.45 1.17
N PRO A 216 16.58 7.55 2.14
CA PRO A 216 17.65 6.63 2.55
C PRO A 216 18.21 5.81 1.39
N LEU A 217 17.37 5.24 0.54
CA LEU A 217 17.80 4.41 -0.59
C LEU A 217 18.56 5.19 -1.68
N THR A 218 18.38 6.51 -1.77
CA THR A 218 19.04 7.35 -2.79
C THR A 218 20.17 8.22 -2.26
N ARG A 219 20.11 8.60 -0.98
CA ARG A 219 21.00 9.59 -0.36
C ARG A 219 21.60 9.12 0.97
N GLY A 220 21.22 7.95 1.47
CA GLY A 220 21.70 7.39 2.75
C GLY A 220 21.22 8.15 3.98
N LYS A 221 20.19 9.01 3.84
CA LYS A 221 19.68 9.87 4.92
C LYS A 221 18.17 9.97 4.84
N TYR A 222 17.52 10.10 6.00
CA TYR A 222 16.10 10.40 6.06
C TYR A 222 15.79 11.82 5.58
N PRO A 223 14.53 12.12 5.22
CA PRO A 223 14.10 13.47 4.87
C PRO A 223 14.43 14.51 5.95
N LYS A 224 14.89 15.69 5.52
CA LYS A 224 15.19 16.81 6.41
C LYS A 224 13.99 17.23 7.25
N THR A 225 12.79 17.16 6.67
CA THR A 225 11.50 17.42 7.33
C THR A 225 11.28 16.47 8.51
N MET A 226 11.53 15.17 8.32
CA MET A 226 11.45 14.17 9.39
C MET A 226 12.48 14.43 10.48
N HIS A 227 13.75 14.63 10.13
CA HIS A 227 14.80 14.95 11.12
C HIS A 227 14.44 16.18 11.95
N SER A 228 13.94 17.24 11.33
CA SER A 228 13.57 18.48 12.01
C SER A 228 12.39 18.31 12.97
N LEU A 229 11.46 17.39 12.70
CA LEU A 229 10.25 17.20 13.50
C LEU A 229 10.41 16.12 14.58
N LEU A 230 11.24 15.12 14.33
CA LEU A 230 11.38 13.94 15.19
C LEU A 230 12.58 14.03 16.14
N GLY A 231 13.64 14.77 15.75
CA GLY A 231 14.84 14.90 16.56
C GLY A 231 15.44 13.53 16.91
N SER A 232 15.65 13.27 18.20
CA SER A 232 16.24 12.04 18.72
C SER A 232 15.37 10.79 18.57
N ARG A 233 14.07 10.93 18.26
CA ARG A 233 13.18 9.78 18.04
C ARG A 233 13.43 9.07 16.71
N LEU A 234 14.04 9.78 15.75
CA LEU A 234 14.43 9.20 14.47
C LEU A 234 15.86 8.66 14.59
N PRO A 235 16.10 7.34 14.40
CA PRO A 235 17.44 6.78 14.45
C PRO A 235 18.38 7.42 13.42
N ASN A 236 19.69 7.34 13.65
CA ASN A 236 20.68 7.79 12.67
C ASN A 236 21.38 6.59 12.04
N PHE A 237 21.64 6.67 10.74
CA PHE A 237 22.52 5.72 10.06
C PHE A 237 23.98 6.04 10.35
N THR A 238 24.80 5.02 10.57
CA THR A 238 26.25 5.17 10.49
C THR A 238 26.67 5.46 9.04
N GLU A 239 27.90 5.90 8.84
CA GLU A 239 28.43 6.13 7.48
C GLU A 239 28.45 4.85 6.64
N GLU A 240 28.75 3.70 7.27
CA GLU A 240 28.72 2.40 6.60
C GLU A 240 27.29 2.01 6.20
N GLN A 241 26.33 2.13 7.12
CA GLN A 241 24.91 1.88 6.83
C GLN A 241 24.39 2.79 5.71
N SER A 242 24.77 4.07 5.74
CA SER A 242 24.40 5.03 4.69
C SER A 242 24.93 4.60 3.34
N ARG A 243 26.20 4.16 3.26
CA ARG A 243 26.80 3.64 2.03
C ARG A 243 26.14 2.37 1.53
N LEU A 244 25.69 1.49 2.44
CA LEU A 244 24.97 0.27 2.08
C LEU A 244 23.59 0.54 1.49
N LEU A 245 22.91 1.60 1.95
CA LEU A 245 21.57 1.96 1.47
C LEU A 245 21.57 2.62 0.09
N ILE A 246 22.56 3.47 -0.20
CA ILE A 246 22.59 4.25 -1.44
C ILE A 246 22.67 3.33 -2.66
N GLY A 247 21.64 3.35 -3.49
CA GLY A 247 21.57 2.55 -4.73
C GLY A 247 21.30 1.06 -4.49
N SER A 248 20.80 0.68 -3.32
CA SER A 248 20.46 -0.71 -2.97
C SER A 248 19.16 -1.21 -3.65
N PHE A 249 18.95 -0.87 -4.92
CA PHE A 249 17.83 -1.37 -5.71
C PHE A 249 18.17 -1.32 -7.21
N ASP A 250 17.53 -2.16 -8.00
CA ASP A 250 17.55 -2.12 -9.47
C ASP A 250 16.24 -1.55 -10.03
N PHE A 251 15.15 -1.69 -9.28
CA PHE A 251 13.84 -1.12 -9.57
C PHE A 251 13.11 -0.75 -8.28
N ILE A 252 12.06 0.06 -8.40
CA ILE A 252 11.16 0.43 -7.30
C ILE A 252 9.74 -0.01 -7.66
N GLY A 253 9.10 -0.77 -6.77
CA GLY A 253 7.65 -1.00 -6.80
C GLY A 253 6.92 0.17 -6.14
N LEU A 254 5.85 0.64 -6.77
CA LEU A 254 4.99 1.68 -6.21
C LEU A 254 3.60 1.11 -5.98
N ASN A 255 3.20 1.01 -4.72
CA ASN A 255 1.84 0.63 -4.34
C ASN A 255 1.01 1.90 -4.20
N TYR A 256 0.27 2.22 -5.25
CA TYR A 256 -0.59 3.40 -5.34
C TYR A 256 -2.05 2.98 -5.43
N TYR A 257 -2.88 3.53 -4.53
CA TYR A 257 -4.32 3.26 -4.51
C TYR A 257 -5.17 4.53 -4.54
N THR A 258 -4.69 5.60 -3.92
CA THR A 258 -5.54 6.77 -3.64
C THR A 258 -4.76 8.08 -3.56
N THR A 259 -5.54 9.15 -3.54
CA THR A 259 -5.10 10.52 -3.32
C THR A 259 -5.82 11.08 -2.10
N ASN A 260 -5.09 11.75 -1.22
CA ASN A 260 -5.65 12.38 -0.03
C ASN A 260 -5.49 13.89 -0.10
N TYR A 261 -6.48 14.63 0.44
CA TYR A 261 -6.22 16.02 0.79
C TYR A 261 -5.35 16.08 2.05
N ALA A 262 -4.44 17.03 2.10
CA ALA A 262 -3.51 17.26 3.21
C ALA A 262 -3.70 18.67 3.77
N ALA A 263 -4.14 18.75 5.02
CA ALA A 263 -4.28 20.00 5.77
C ALA A 263 -3.18 20.14 6.84
N HIS A 264 -2.67 21.34 7.05
CA HIS A 264 -1.70 21.62 8.12
C HIS A 264 -2.37 21.57 9.49
N ILE A 265 -1.76 20.82 10.41
CA ILE A 265 -2.16 20.80 11.81
C ILE A 265 -1.15 21.61 12.64
N PRO A 266 -1.57 22.70 13.33
CA PRO A 266 -0.71 23.43 14.25
C PRO A 266 -0.25 22.54 15.41
N HIS A 267 0.98 22.73 15.89
CA HIS A 267 1.47 21.98 17.04
C HIS A 267 0.72 22.41 18.31
N PRO A 268 0.14 21.48 19.10
CA PRO A 268 -0.41 21.83 20.40
C PRO A 268 0.71 22.30 21.31
N VAL A 269 0.56 23.47 21.95
CA VAL A 269 1.63 24.09 22.75
C VAL A 269 1.98 23.28 24.02
N ASN A 270 1.15 22.29 24.41
CA ASN A 270 1.28 21.54 25.68
C ASN A 270 1.08 20.02 25.56
N SER A 271 1.64 19.34 24.55
CA SER A 271 1.62 17.87 24.49
C SER A 271 2.95 17.28 24.96
N SER A 272 3.08 17.09 26.28
CA SER A 272 4.22 16.39 26.94
C SER A 272 4.03 14.86 27.02
N GLY A 273 3.20 14.28 26.15
CA GLY A 273 2.97 12.84 26.06
C GLY A 273 3.52 12.23 24.77
N ASN A 274 3.65 10.90 24.72
CA ASN A 274 3.99 10.14 23.51
C ASN A 274 3.03 10.52 22.38
N THR A 275 3.53 11.21 21.36
CA THR A 275 2.77 11.56 20.17
C THR A 275 2.70 10.34 19.24
N SER A 276 1.52 10.10 18.67
CA SER A 276 1.37 9.06 17.64
C SER A 276 2.02 9.50 16.33
N TYR A 277 2.40 8.54 15.47
CA TYR A 277 2.95 8.85 14.15
C TYR A 277 2.08 9.85 13.37
N PHE A 278 0.76 9.72 13.38
CA PHE A 278 -0.14 10.63 12.65
C PHE A 278 -0.10 12.05 13.21
N GLN A 279 0.12 12.22 14.51
CA GLN A 279 0.36 13.55 15.10
C GLN A 279 1.73 14.11 14.69
N ASP A 280 2.73 13.25 14.51
CA ASP A 280 4.08 13.65 14.09
C ASP A 280 4.11 14.17 12.64
N THR A 281 3.30 13.61 11.75
CA THR A 281 3.17 14.12 10.36
C THR A 281 2.59 15.53 10.33
N ARG A 282 1.72 15.85 11.29
CA ARG A 282 0.91 17.08 11.35
C ARG A 282 0.05 17.26 10.09
N VAL A 283 -0.57 16.17 9.63
CA VAL A 283 -1.46 16.13 8.46
C VAL A 283 -2.70 15.27 8.75
N ASN A 284 -3.86 15.69 8.24
CA ASN A 284 -5.10 14.90 8.21
C ASN A 284 -5.42 14.43 6.77
N PHE A 285 -5.98 13.22 6.60
CA PHE A 285 -6.24 12.56 5.31
C PHE A 285 -7.68 12.00 5.21
N THR A 286 -8.21 11.81 3.99
CA THR A 286 -9.53 11.19 3.70
C THR A 286 -9.40 9.78 3.09
N ARG A 287 -10.37 8.85 3.24
CA ARG A 287 -10.32 7.49 2.65
C ARG A 287 -11.67 7.05 2.05
N MET A 288 -11.63 6.21 1.01
CA MET A 288 -12.79 5.54 0.38
C MET A 288 -12.40 4.07 0.06
N ASP A 289 -13.19 3.09 0.49
CA ASP A 289 -12.97 1.65 0.25
C ASP A 289 -14.25 0.96 -0.28
N GLU A 290 -14.13 -0.16 -1.00
CA GLU A 290 -15.27 -0.97 -1.49
C GLU A 290 -15.70 -2.00 -0.44
N SER A 291 -16.88 -1.81 0.15
CA SER A 291 -17.43 -2.70 1.18
C SER A 291 -17.99 -4.00 0.61
N ASN A 292 -17.75 -5.12 1.29
CA ASN A 292 -18.42 -6.40 1.01
C ASN A 292 -19.88 -6.32 1.49
N ASP A 293 -20.82 -6.38 0.55
CA ASP A 293 -22.24 -6.42 0.85
C ASP A 293 -22.76 -7.87 0.74
N PRO A 294 -23.05 -8.55 1.86
CA PRO A 294 -23.52 -9.92 1.86
C PRO A 294 -24.97 -10.08 1.39
N THR A 295 -25.68 -8.98 1.11
CA THR A 295 -27.08 -8.99 0.65
C THR A 295 -27.20 -9.12 -0.88
N LEU A 296 -26.12 -8.86 -1.61
CA LEU A 296 -26.10 -8.97 -3.08
C LEU A 296 -26.23 -10.43 -3.53
N SER A 297 -26.96 -10.65 -4.63
CA SER A 297 -26.91 -11.90 -5.36
C SER A 297 -25.53 -12.11 -6.00
N LEU A 298 -25.22 -13.36 -6.40
CA LEU A 298 -23.96 -13.64 -7.11
C LEU A 298 -23.85 -12.81 -8.40
N GLU A 299 -24.94 -12.68 -9.17
CA GLU A 299 -24.93 -11.89 -10.40
C GLU A 299 -24.56 -10.42 -10.14
N GLU A 300 -25.15 -9.81 -9.11
CA GLU A 300 -24.84 -8.43 -8.70
C GLU A 300 -23.40 -8.29 -8.19
N ALA A 301 -22.92 -9.25 -7.39
CA ALA A 301 -21.56 -9.23 -6.85
C ALA A 301 -20.48 -9.36 -7.93
N LEU A 302 -20.80 -9.92 -9.11
CA LEU A 302 -19.89 -10.03 -10.24
C LEU A 302 -19.86 -8.75 -11.11
N MET A 303 -20.81 -7.83 -10.94
CA MET A 303 -20.96 -6.60 -11.74
C MET A 303 -20.14 -5.42 -11.19
N ASP A 304 -18.82 -5.58 -11.14
CA ASP A 304 -17.88 -4.62 -10.55
C ASP A 304 -17.39 -3.52 -11.52
N THR A 305 -18.33 -2.82 -12.15
CA THR A 305 -18.03 -1.78 -13.17
C THR A 305 -17.12 -0.66 -12.67
N TYR A 306 -17.19 -0.30 -11.38
CA TYR A 306 -16.31 0.69 -10.75
C TYR A 306 -14.84 0.27 -10.79
N ARG A 307 -14.54 -1.02 -10.66
CA ARG A 307 -13.17 -1.56 -10.74
C ARG A 307 -12.59 -1.43 -12.15
N ILE A 308 -13.43 -1.61 -13.17
CA ILE A 308 -13.04 -1.40 -14.58
C ILE A 308 -12.68 0.06 -14.81
N ASP A 309 -13.55 0.99 -14.40
CA ASP A 309 -13.30 2.42 -14.53
C ASP A 309 -12.03 2.84 -13.77
N TYR A 310 -11.82 2.31 -12.56
CA TYR A 310 -10.61 2.51 -11.78
C TYR A 310 -9.35 2.05 -12.53
N PHE A 311 -9.30 0.80 -13.00
CA PHE A 311 -8.15 0.28 -13.75
C PHE A 311 -7.91 1.06 -15.04
N TYR A 312 -8.96 1.36 -15.79
CA TYR A 312 -8.88 2.11 -17.04
C TYR A 312 -8.22 3.48 -16.82
N ARG A 313 -8.68 4.25 -15.83
CA ARG A 313 -8.13 5.57 -15.51
C ARG A 313 -6.67 5.50 -15.08
N HIS A 314 -6.31 4.54 -14.22
CA HIS A 314 -4.92 4.37 -13.78
C HIS A 314 -4.00 4.02 -14.95
N LEU A 315 -4.42 3.09 -15.81
CA LEU A 315 -3.66 2.72 -17.00
C LEU A 315 -3.53 3.89 -17.99
N TYR A 316 -4.57 4.70 -18.16
CA TYR A 316 -4.51 5.92 -18.97
C TYR A 316 -3.47 6.92 -18.45
N TYR A 317 -3.41 7.15 -17.13
CA TYR A 317 -2.42 8.05 -16.54
C TYR A 317 -1.01 7.46 -16.52
N ILE A 318 -0.86 6.14 -16.39
CA ILE A 318 0.44 5.48 -16.60
C ILE A 318 0.92 5.69 -18.03
N LEU A 319 0.03 5.57 -19.02
CA LEU A 319 0.37 5.84 -20.41
C LEU A 319 0.77 7.30 -20.63
N SER A 320 0.10 8.25 -19.95
CA SER A 320 0.51 9.65 -19.95
C SER A 320 1.90 9.84 -19.34
N ALA A 321 2.19 9.22 -18.20
CA ALA A 321 3.52 9.27 -17.57
C ALA A 321 4.63 8.67 -18.47
N LEU A 322 4.33 7.58 -19.18
CA LEU A 322 5.23 7.01 -20.19
C LEU A 322 5.54 8.00 -21.31
N LYS A 323 4.52 8.73 -21.80
CA LYS A 323 4.69 9.77 -22.84
C LYS A 323 5.53 10.95 -22.35
N ASP A 324 5.44 11.27 -21.06
CA ASP A 324 6.26 12.31 -20.40
C ASP A 324 7.69 11.83 -20.07
N GLY A 325 8.05 10.59 -20.46
CA GLY A 325 9.41 10.05 -20.32
C GLY A 325 9.69 9.31 -19.00
N VAL A 326 8.66 9.08 -18.17
CA VAL A 326 8.82 8.27 -16.95
C VAL A 326 9.03 6.80 -17.33
N LYS A 327 10.04 6.16 -16.74
CA LYS A 327 10.40 4.77 -17.02
C LYS A 327 9.54 3.78 -16.22
N VAL A 328 8.29 3.60 -16.64
CA VAL A 328 7.39 2.59 -16.08
C VAL A 328 7.50 1.29 -16.88
N HIS A 329 7.77 0.18 -16.20
CA HIS A 329 8.03 -1.11 -16.87
C HIS A 329 6.88 -2.11 -16.76
N GLY A 330 5.97 -1.93 -15.81
CA GLY A 330 4.83 -2.81 -15.67
C GLY A 330 3.74 -2.29 -14.75
N TYR A 331 2.63 -3.01 -14.72
CA TYR A 331 1.46 -2.77 -13.90
C TYR A 331 0.94 -4.10 -13.35
N PHE A 332 0.78 -4.17 -12.03
CA PHE A 332 0.27 -5.36 -11.33
C PHE A 332 -1.02 -4.99 -10.60
N ALA A 333 -2.13 -5.58 -11.01
CA ALA A 333 -3.41 -5.35 -10.36
C ALA A 333 -3.45 -6.07 -9.00
N TRP A 334 -3.73 -5.32 -7.93
CA TRP A 334 -4.16 -5.89 -6.66
C TRP A 334 -5.70 -6.00 -6.68
N SER A 335 -6.29 -7.20 -6.71
CA SER A 335 -5.64 -8.52 -6.68
C SER A 335 -6.30 -9.52 -7.64
N LEU A 336 -5.69 -10.71 -7.79
CA LEU A 336 -6.22 -11.74 -8.67
C LEU A 336 -7.55 -12.31 -8.14
N LEU A 337 -7.61 -12.60 -6.84
CA LEU A 337 -8.69 -13.23 -6.10
C LEU A 337 -9.08 -12.37 -4.88
N ASP A 338 -10.37 -12.39 -4.53
CA ASP A 338 -10.80 -11.89 -3.22
C ASP A 338 -10.08 -12.66 -2.10
N ASN A 339 -9.65 -11.95 -1.06
CA ASN A 339 -8.71 -12.46 -0.07
C ASN A 339 -8.93 -11.81 1.30
N PHE A 340 -8.11 -12.18 2.29
CA PHE A 340 -8.18 -11.64 3.65
C PHE A 340 -7.55 -10.24 3.73
N GLU A 341 -8.34 -9.20 4.00
CA GLU A 341 -7.90 -7.79 4.02
C GLU A 341 -7.53 -7.32 5.44
N TRP A 342 -6.60 -8.05 6.07
CA TRP A 342 -5.96 -7.69 7.33
C TRP A 342 -6.98 -7.39 8.45
N SER A 343 -6.95 -6.19 9.04
CA SER A 343 -7.87 -5.79 10.11
C SER A 343 -9.33 -5.74 9.67
N ALA A 344 -9.60 -5.64 8.37
CA ALA A 344 -10.96 -5.72 7.83
C ALA A 344 -11.44 -7.16 7.61
N GLY A 345 -10.57 -8.16 7.74
CA GLY A 345 -10.89 -9.56 7.47
C GLY A 345 -11.46 -9.74 6.06
N TYR A 346 -12.58 -10.46 5.94
CA TYR A 346 -13.26 -10.70 4.65
C TYR A 346 -14.40 -9.70 4.37
N THR A 347 -14.37 -8.52 5.00
CA THR A 347 -15.40 -7.49 4.81
C THR A 347 -15.13 -6.54 3.64
N LEU A 348 -14.01 -6.72 2.93
CA LEU A 348 -13.67 -6.00 1.70
C LEU A 348 -13.30 -7.03 0.61
N ARG A 349 -13.43 -6.65 -0.66
CA ARG A 349 -13.19 -7.55 -1.82
C ARG A 349 -12.40 -6.86 -2.93
N PHE A 350 -11.09 -7.11 -3.00
CA PHE A 350 -10.20 -6.47 -3.98
C PHE A 350 -9.97 -7.28 -5.27
N GLY A 351 -10.38 -8.55 -5.31
CA GLY A 351 -10.05 -9.44 -6.41
C GLY A 351 -10.83 -9.15 -7.69
N ILE A 352 -10.20 -9.36 -8.85
CA ILE A 352 -10.93 -9.44 -10.13
C ILE A 352 -11.69 -10.77 -10.29
N ASN A 353 -11.39 -11.76 -9.45
CA ASN A 353 -12.18 -12.98 -9.31
C ASN A 353 -12.81 -13.02 -7.92
N PHE A 354 -14.12 -13.24 -7.89
CA PHE A 354 -14.89 -13.45 -6.67
C PHE A 354 -14.58 -14.84 -6.10
N ILE A 355 -14.35 -14.89 -4.78
CA ILE A 355 -14.24 -16.13 -4.03
C ILE A 355 -15.53 -16.34 -3.23
N ASP A 356 -16.22 -17.44 -3.52
CA ASP A 356 -17.36 -17.89 -2.74
C ASP A 356 -16.88 -18.64 -1.49
N TYR A 357 -16.82 -17.93 -0.37
CA TYR A 357 -16.44 -18.50 0.92
C TYR A 357 -17.46 -19.53 1.46
N LYS A 358 -18.68 -19.59 0.90
CA LYS A 358 -19.74 -20.53 1.30
C LYS A 358 -19.84 -21.74 0.36
N ASP A 359 -19.40 -21.62 -0.89
CA ASP A 359 -19.36 -22.71 -1.87
C ASP A 359 -17.92 -23.20 -2.11
N ASN A 360 -17.31 -23.81 -1.09
CA ASN A 360 -16.00 -24.49 -1.19
C ASN A 360 -14.89 -23.65 -1.86
N LEU A 361 -14.85 -22.34 -1.57
CA LEU A 361 -13.88 -21.39 -2.13
C LEU A 361 -13.92 -21.34 -3.66
N LYS A 362 -15.07 -21.51 -4.30
CA LYS A 362 -15.20 -21.49 -5.75
C LYS A 362 -14.83 -20.11 -6.32
N ARG A 363 -14.18 -20.11 -7.48
CA ARG A 363 -13.70 -18.91 -8.19
C ARG A 363 -14.70 -18.53 -9.28
N HIS A 364 -15.17 -17.29 -9.25
CA HIS A 364 -16.06 -16.73 -10.27
C HIS A 364 -15.42 -15.48 -10.87
N GLN A 365 -15.31 -15.43 -12.20
CA GLN A 365 -14.75 -14.27 -12.90
C GLN A 365 -15.73 -13.09 -12.76
N LYS A 366 -15.27 -11.97 -12.20
CA LYS A 366 -16.05 -10.72 -12.22
C LYS A 366 -15.99 -10.10 -13.61
N LEU A 367 -16.81 -9.08 -13.85
CA LEU A 367 -16.80 -8.34 -15.11
C LEU A 367 -15.41 -7.72 -15.37
N SER A 368 -14.72 -7.24 -14.32
CA SER A 368 -13.35 -6.74 -14.42
C SER A 368 -12.34 -7.78 -14.89
N ALA A 369 -12.46 -9.06 -14.52
CA ALA A 369 -11.60 -10.12 -15.04
C ALA A 369 -11.82 -10.34 -16.55
N HIS A 370 -13.08 -10.31 -17.01
CA HIS A 370 -13.38 -10.40 -18.43
C HIS A 370 -12.84 -9.20 -19.21
N TRP A 371 -13.00 -7.98 -18.67
CA TRP A 371 -12.43 -6.76 -19.25
C TRP A 371 -10.91 -6.83 -19.32
N PHE A 372 -10.22 -7.19 -18.24
CA PHE A 372 -8.76 -7.26 -18.19
C PHE A 372 -8.22 -8.32 -19.17
N ARG A 373 -8.89 -9.47 -19.27
CA ARG A 373 -8.57 -10.48 -20.30
C ARG A 373 -8.70 -9.92 -21.71
N ASN A 374 -9.75 -9.18 -22.01
CA ASN A 374 -9.97 -8.57 -23.33
C ASN A 374 -8.94 -7.46 -23.60
N PHE A 375 -8.62 -6.64 -22.60
CA PHE A 375 -7.57 -5.62 -22.66
C PHE A 375 -6.21 -6.22 -23.04
N LEU A 376 -5.87 -7.39 -22.49
CA LEU A 376 -4.59 -8.07 -22.73
C LEU A 376 -4.50 -8.81 -24.08
N ARG A 377 -5.64 -9.07 -24.75
CA ARG A 377 -5.63 -9.71 -26.06
C ARG A 377 -4.98 -8.79 -27.09
N LYS A 378 -3.94 -9.28 -27.74
CA LYS A 378 -3.43 -8.67 -28.98
C LYS A 378 -4.51 -8.89 -30.05
N GLN A 379 -5.01 -7.81 -30.63
CA GLN A 379 -5.88 -7.88 -31.81
C GLN A 379 -5.11 -8.43 -33.01
#